data_AF-A0A9W9S0E9-F1
#
_entry.id   AF-A0A9W9S0E9-F1
#
_cell.length_a   1.000
_cell.length_b   1.000
_cell.length_c   1.000
_cell.angle_alpha   90.00
_cell.angle_beta   90.00
_cell.angle_gamma   90.00
#
_symmetry.space_group_name_H-M   'P 1'
#
loop_
_entity.id
_entity.type
_entity.pdbx_description
1 polymer ?
#
loop_
_entity_poly.entity_id
_entity_poly.type
_entity_poly.pdbx_seq_one_letter_code
_entity_poly.pdbx_strand_id
1 'polypeptide(L)'
;MDIVIKGPTVRVGLKAQDLEYEDNWEAEDRFGQHICEQLNLGRGRPIMCHCTDHAYLFEAGGKFYFWYCVGLDVFEITSPITLDEIIKTMKEKGDGGVKTKRLV
;
A
#
# COMPACT_ATOMS: atom_id res chain seq x y z
N MET A 1 -16.69 1.53 1.30
CA MET A 1 -15.25 1.29 1.02
C MET A 1 -14.83 2.36 0.05
N ASP A 2 -14.24 3.43 0.56
CA ASP A 2 -13.88 4.61 -0.22
C ASP A 2 -12.39 4.51 -0.57
N ILE A 3 -12.10 4.53 -1.87
CA ILE A 3 -10.77 4.30 -2.43
C ILE A 3 -10.27 5.61 -3.04
N VAL A 4 -9.14 6.08 -2.54
CA VAL A 4 -8.57 7.41 -2.79
C VAL A 4 -7.20 7.25 -3.43
N ILE A 5 -7.01 7.79 -4.63
CA ILE A 5 -5.76 7.70 -5.41
C ILE A 5 -5.51 9.09 -6.01
N LYS A 6 -4.27 9.58 -6.02
CA LYS A 6 -3.94 10.89 -6.63
C LYS A 6 -2.92 10.78 -7.76
N GLY A 7 -3.41 11.06 -8.97
CA GLY A 7 -2.76 11.30 -10.28
C GLY A 7 -3.86 11.68 -11.30
N PRO A 8 -3.62 12.55 -12.30
CA PRO A 8 -4.49 13.69 -12.60
C PRO A 8 -5.90 13.30 -13.08
N THR A 9 -6.90 13.73 -12.29
CA THR A 9 -8.33 13.77 -12.64
C THR A 9 -9.05 12.43 -12.68
N VAL A 10 -9.25 11.79 -11.52
CA VAL A 10 -10.58 11.32 -11.08
C VAL A 10 -10.68 11.46 -9.55
N ARG A 11 -11.73 12.13 -9.07
CA ARG A 11 -11.97 12.47 -7.65
C ARG A 11 -12.63 11.30 -6.90
N VAL A 12 -12.08 10.86 -5.75
CA VAL A 12 -12.83 10.50 -4.52
C VAL A 12 -11.93 10.64 -3.28
N GLY A 13 -12.21 11.64 -2.44
CA GLY A 13 -12.41 11.57 -0.97
C GLY A 13 -11.45 10.92 0.03
N LEU A 14 -10.26 11.50 0.29
CA LEU A 14 -9.64 11.80 1.61
C LEU A 14 -8.35 12.62 1.34
N LYS A 15 -7.90 13.44 2.30
CA LYS A 15 -6.75 14.34 2.10
C LYS A 15 -5.46 13.56 2.35
N ALA A 16 -4.33 14.00 1.77
CA ALA A 16 -3.00 13.40 2.02
C ALA A 16 -2.62 13.36 3.52
N GLN A 17 -3.25 14.21 4.31
CA GLN A 17 -3.15 14.30 5.76
C GLN A 17 -3.71 13.04 6.47
N ASP A 18 -4.54 12.24 5.80
CA ASP A 18 -5.21 11.07 6.39
C ASP A 18 -4.44 9.74 6.17
N LEU A 19 -3.33 9.77 5.42
CA LEU A 19 -2.50 8.58 5.14
C LEU A 19 -1.31 8.40 6.10
N GLU A 20 -1.19 9.25 7.13
CA GLU A 20 0.03 9.36 7.96
C GLU A 20 1.30 9.45 7.09
N TYR A 21 1.18 10.09 5.91
CA TYR A 21 2.22 10.09 4.88
C TYR A 21 3.52 10.71 5.41
N GLU A 22 3.39 11.85 6.11
CA GLU A 22 4.50 12.59 6.73
C GLU A 22 5.19 11.77 7.83
N ASP A 23 4.43 10.94 8.54
CA ASP A 23 4.94 10.14 9.66
C ASP A 23 5.57 8.82 9.23
N ASN A 24 5.07 8.18 8.17
CA ASN A 24 5.48 6.83 7.79
C ASN A 24 6.25 6.75 6.46
N TRP A 25 6.17 7.74 5.57
CA TRP A 25 6.62 7.58 4.18
C TRP A 25 7.41 8.75 3.57
N GLU A 26 7.27 9.97 4.10
CA GLU A 26 7.88 11.18 3.51
C GLU A 26 9.41 11.17 3.55
N ALA A 27 9.98 10.96 4.75
CA ALA A 27 11.43 10.93 4.95
C ALA A 27 11.99 9.50 4.87
N GLU A 28 13.27 9.39 4.51
CA GLU A 28 13.96 8.10 4.29
C GLU A 28 14.13 7.28 5.57
N ASP A 29 14.08 7.93 6.73
CA ASP A 29 14.19 7.32 8.05
C ASP A 29 12.83 6.89 8.64
N ARG A 30 11.72 7.08 7.92
CA ARG A 30 10.39 6.66 8.37
C ARG A 30 10.17 5.16 8.18
N PHE A 31 9.29 4.59 9.00
CA PHE A 31 9.05 3.14 9.07
C PHE A 31 8.74 2.49 7.72
N GLY A 32 7.92 3.13 6.88
CA GLY A 32 7.58 2.60 5.56
C GLY A 32 8.80 2.51 4.63
N GLN A 33 9.70 3.51 4.67
CA GLN A 33 10.94 3.47 3.90
C GLN A 33 11.94 2.47 4.48
N HIS A 34 12.07 2.40 5.80
CA HIS A 34 12.97 1.46 6.47
C HIS A 34 12.62 -0.01 6.15
N ILE A 35 11.33 -0.35 6.09
CA ILE A 35 10.90 -1.69 5.70
C ILE A 35 11.24 -1.98 4.24
N CYS A 36 11.07 -1.01 3.35
CA CYS A 36 11.45 -1.18 1.96
C CYS A 36 12.97 -1.36 1.79
N GLU A 37 13.77 -0.68 2.61
CA GLU A 37 15.23 -0.85 2.68
C GLU A 37 15.60 -2.25 3.19
N GLN A 38 15.04 -2.68 4.33
CA GLN A 38 15.29 -4.00 4.93
C GLN A 38 14.97 -5.15 3.97
N LEU A 39 13.91 -5.00 3.18
CA LEU A 39 13.46 -6.00 2.20
C LEU A 39 14.06 -5.79 0.80
N ASN A 40 14.93 -4.79 0.61
CA ASN A 40 15.56 -4.43 -0.66
C ASN A 40 14.55 -4.21 -1.81
N LEU A 41 13.44 -3.52 -1.51
CA LEU A 41 12.34 -3.24 -2.45
C LEU A 41 12.53 -1.92 -3.22
N GLY A 42 13.51 -1.11 -2.83
CA GLY A 42 13.69 0.26 -3.33
C GLY A 42 12.84 1.27 -2.56
N ARG A 43 12.61 2.46 -3.12
CA ARG A 43 11.80 3.50 -2.45
C ARG A 43 10.31 3.15 -2.48
N GLY A 44 9.69 3.09 -1.30
CA GLY A 44 8.26 2.83 -1.17
C GLY A 44 7.41 4.06 -1.46
N ARG A 45 6.26 3.85 -2.09
CA ARG A 45 5.25 4.87 -2.39
C ARG A 45 3.89 4.38 -1.89
N PRO A 46 3.35 4.94 -0.79
CA PRO A 46 2.03 4.56 -0.32
C PRO A 46 0.97 4.97 -1.34
N ILE A 47 0.00 4.08 -1.54
CA ILE A 47 -1.14 4.27 -2.43
C ILE A 47 -2.42 4.43 -1.63
N MET A 48 -2.62 3.56 -0.62
CA MET A 48 -3.83 3.51 0.19
C MET A 48 -3.48 3.07 1.61
N CYS A 49 -4.22 3.57 2.60
CA CYS A 49 -4.18 3.10 3.98
C CYS A 49 -5.58 2.64 4.40
N HIS A 50 -5.64 1.50 5.09
CA HIS A 50 -6.83 1.02 5.78
C HIS A 50 -6.64 1.26 7.27
N CYS A 51 -7.20 2.36 7.78
CA CYS A 51 -6.95 2.83 9.14
C CYS A 51 -7.46 1.88 10.23
N THR A 52 -8.47 1.06 9.96
CA THR A 52 -8.99 0.10 10.95
C THR A 52 -8.02 -1.05 11.23
N ASP A 53 -7.28 -1.47 10.20
CA ASP A 53 -6.40 -2.64 10.27
C ASP A 53 -4.92 -2.23 10.21
N HIS A 54 -4.67 -0.92 10.21
CA HIS A 54 -3.37 -0.30 10.03
C HIS A 54 -2.56 -0.91 8.88
N ALA A 55 -3.24 -1.10 7.74
CA ALA A 55 -2.69 -1.75 6.56
C ALA A 55 -2.42 -0.73 5.45
N TYR A 56 -1.26 -0.80 4.82
CA TYR A 56 -0.85 0.06 3.71
C TYR A 56 -0.76 -0.76 2.42
N LEU A 57 -1.42 -0.30 1.35
CA LEU A 57 -1.07 -0.68 -0.01
C LEU A 57 0.00 0.29 -0.52
N PHE A 58 1.12 -0.22 -0.99
CA PHE A 58 2.20 0.61 -1.52
C PHE A 58 2.88 -0.02 -2.74
N GLU A 59 3.52 0.84 -3.54
CA GLU A 59 4.37 0.44 -4.67
C GLU A 59 5.84 0.57 -4.29
N ALA A 60 6.64 -0.43 -4.65
CA ALA A 60 8.10 -0.37 -4.58
C ALA A 60 8.70 -1.24 -5.70
N GLY A 61 9.79 -0.79 -6.33
CA GLY A 61 10.47 -1.59 -7.36
C GLY A 61 9.61 -2.04 -8.55
N GLY A 62 8.50 -1.34 -8.83
CA GLY A 62 7.54 -1.70 -9.89
C GLY A 62 6.55 -2.82 -9.51
N LYS A 63 6.41 -3.13 -8.22
CA LYS A 63 5.50 -4.12 -7.68
C LYS A 63 4.63 -3.53 -6.57
N PHE A 64 3.55 -4.24 -6.21
CA PHE A 64 2.60 -3.82 -5.20
C PHE A 64 2.65 -4.72 -3.96
N TYR A 65 2.43 -4.10 -2.81
CA TYR A 65 2.60 -4.76 -1.51
C TYR A 65 1.53 -4.31 -0.52
N PHE A 66 1.17 -5.22 0.38
CA PHE A 66 0.52 -4.87 1.64
C PHE A 66 1.54 -4.83 2.77
N TRP A 67 1.45 -3.83 3.62
CA TRP A 67 2.17 -3.77 4.89
C TRP A 67 1.19 -3.57 6.04
N TYR A 68 1.12 -4.54 6.95
CA TYR A 68 0.32 -4.47 8.16
C TYR A 68 1.21 -3.99 9.31
N CYS A 69 1.13 -2.70 9.66
CA CYS A 69 2.18 -2.09 10.48
C CYS A 69 2.21 -2.60 11.94
N VAL A 70 1.09 -3.11 12.46
CA VAL A 70 1.03 -3.70 13.81
C VAL A 70 1.80 -5.03 13.89
N GLY A 71 1.72 -5.86 12.84
CA GLY A 71 2.40 -7.15 12.76
C GLY A 71 3.79 -7.08 12.13
N LEU A 72 4.14 -5.93 11.54
CA LEU A 72 5.28 -5.76 10.62
C LEU A 72 5.26 -6.73 9.43
N ASP A 73 4.12 -7.37 9.16
CA ASP A 73 3.99 -8.33 8.08
C ASP A 73 3.94 -7.60 6.74
N VAL A 74 4.74 -8.07 5.79
CA VAL A 74 4.75 -7.54 4.42
C VAL A 74 4.42 -8.65 3.45
N PHE A 75 3.49 -8.34 2.54
CA PHE A 75 3.00 -9.26 1.54
C PHE A 75 3.17 -8.66 0.14
N GLU A 76 3.87 -9.35 -0.75
CA GLU A 76 3.90 -9.02 -2.18
C GLU A 76 2.58 -9.48 -2.83
N ILE A 77 1.93 -8.60 -3.57
CA ILE A 77 0.78 -8.96 -4.40
C ILE A 77 1.31 -9.57 -5.70
N THR A 78 1.03 -10.85 -5.89
CA THR A 78 1.52 -11.65 -7.02
C THR A 78 0.49 -11.78 -8.14
N SER A 79 -0.80 -11.55 -7.83
CA SER A 79 -1.87 -11.51 -8.82
C SER A 79 -3.11 -10.81 -8.24
N PRO A 80 -3.70 -9.85 -8.94
CA PRO A 80 -3.23 -9.26 -10.20
C PRO A 80 -1.99 -8.36 -10.02
N ILE A 81 -1.30 -8.03 -11.11
CA ILE A 81 -0.01 -7.30 -11.08
C ILE A 81 -0.13 -5.81 -11.43
N THR A 82 -1.32 -5.34 -11.80
CA THR A 82 -1.56 -3.93 -12.12
C THR A 82 -2.42 -3.29 -11.04
N LEU A 83 -2.17 -2.00 -10.76
CA LEU A 83 -2.89 -1.26 -9.73
C LEU A 83 -4.41 -1.27 -9.95
N ASP A 84 -4.86 -1.02 -11.17
CA ASP A 84 -6.29 -0.98 -11.51
C ASP A 84 -6.99 -2.32 -11.26
N GLU A 85 -6.34 -3.44 -11.63
CA GLU A 85 -6.88 -4.77 -11.39
C GLU A 85 -6.86 -5.13 -9.90
N ILE A 86 -5.83 -4.70 -9.15
CA ILE A 86 -5.75 -4.90 -7.70
C ILE A 86 -6.92 -4.18 -7.03
N ILE A 87 -7.11 -2.89 -7.33
CA ILE A 87 -8.21 -2.09 -6.79
C ILE A 87 -9.56 -2.68 -7.17
N LYS A 88 -9.74 -3.08 -8.43
CA LYS A 88 -10.97 -3.71 -8.89
C LYS A 88 -11.24 -5.01 -8.11
N THR A 89 -10.23 -5.85 -7.95
CA THR A 89 -10.36 -7.12 -7.22
C THR A 89 -10.70 -6.88 -5.75
N MET A 90 -10.04 -5.93 -5.10
CA MET A 90 -10.32 -5.54 -3.71
C MET A 90 -11.74 -4.99 -3.56
N LYS A 91 -12.23 -4.19 -4.50
CA LYS A 91 -13.63 -3.69 -4.49
C LYS A 91 -14.65 -4.81 -4.60
N GLU A 92 -14.38 -5.81 -5.43
CA GLU A 92 -15.34 -6.89 -5.71
C GLU A 92 -15.31 -8.01 -4.65
N LYS A 93 -14.13 -8.29 -4.08
CA LYS A 93 -13.89 -9.49 -3.27
C LYS A 93 -13.25 -9.22 -1.91
N GLY A 94 -12.98 -7.96 -1.59
CA GLY A 94 -12.15 -7.58 -0.44
C GLY A 94 -10.67 -7.95 -0.64
N ASP A 95 -9.87 -7.72 0.39
CA ASP A 95 -8.41 -7.93 0.35
C ASP A 95 -8.02 -9.38 0.06
N GLY A 96 -8.82 -10.34 0.54
CA GLY A 96 -8.63 -11.77 0.24
C GLY A 96 -8.85 -12.15 -1.23
N GLY A 97 -9.29 -11.20 -2.07
CA GLY A 97 -9.45 -11.40 -3.51
C GLY A 97 -8.13 -11.44 -4.28
N VAL A 98 -7.06 -10.85 -3.75
CA VAL A 98 -5.74 -10.86 -4.39
C VAL A 98 -4.86 -11.99 -3.85
N LYS A 99 -3.96 -12.50 -4.70
CA LYS A 99 -2.98 -13.51 -4.29
C LYS A 99 -1.73 -12.82 -3.75
N THR A 100 -1.33 -13.22 -2.55
CA THR A 100 -0.16 -12.66 -1.89
C THR A 100 0.91 -13.69 -1.59
N LYS A 101 2.15 -13.22 -1.46
CA LYS A 101 3.27 -13.97 -0.91
C LYS A 101 3.85 -13.18 0.26
N ARG A 102 3.93 -13.81 1.44
CA ARG A 102 4.57 -13.21 2.61
C ARG A 102 6.07 -13.06 2.42
N LEU A 103 6.63 -11.93 2.82
CA LEU A 103 8.06 -11.61 2.78
C LEU A 103 8.68 -11.59 4.18
N VAL A 104 7.94 -11.09 5.17
CA VAL A 104 8.28 -11.09 6.60
C VAL A 104 7.01 -11.24 7.43
#